data_AF-A0AAV8WU23-F1
#
_entry.id   AF-A0AAV8WU23-F1
#
_cell.length_a   1.000
_cell.length_b   1.000
_cell.length_c   1.000
_cell.angle_alpha   90.00
_cell.angle_beta   90.00
_cell.angle_gamma   90.00
#
_symmetry.space_group_name_H-M   'P 1'
#
loop_
_entity.id
_entity.type
_entity.pdbx_description
1 polymer ?
#
loop_
_entity_poly.entity_id
_entity_poly.type
_entity_poly.pdbx_seq_one_letter_code
_entity_poly.pdbx_strand_id
1 'polypeptide(L)'
;MNTEGAAAVTDTQTIVQQSFGGRTITVSRCGECATKSERADNFRELQLSFPNNSDNQSVQTLLEYYLQPEKLSGDNQYHCDICGMLTDGERITKIVEAPPRLILTLKHFRYDPASQQRTKLLQRVKLDKHVRLEKYQYELYAAVVHCGSSVDSGHYYTFAKDKTDWYKFNDCSVMKTTSDDLCKLRPPETPYILFYGRQDISEPENLPCTVFSNRLQLALTKDQSEYDSEKRQQPLKIHNIRQNRNDEPPPPGCGGGGFSSTAGNMFVC
;
A
#
# COMPACT_ATOMS: atom_id res chain seq x y z
N MET A 1 -52.90 15.26 2.43
CA MET A 1 -51.72 16.14 2.39
C MET A 1 -50.97 15.92 3.69
N ASN A 2 -49.84 15.22 3.63
CA ASN A 2 -48.79 15.25 4.65
C ASN A 2 -47.53 14.76 3.94
N THR A 3 -46.74 15.73 3.49
CA THR A 3 -45.41 15.56 2.92
C THR A 3 -44.42 15.52 4.08
N GLU A 4 -43.99 14.33 4.49
CA GLU A 4 -42.80 14.19 5.33
C GLU A 4 -41.58 14.27 4.42
N GLY A 5 -40.86 15.37 4.56
CA GLY A 5 -39.61 15.62 3.86
C GLY A 5 -38.57 14.60 4.27
N ALA A 6 -38.10 13.82 3.29
CA ALA A 6 -36.86 13.07 3.40
C ALA A 6 -35.73 14.08 3.69
N ALA A 7 -35.24 14.07 4.94
CA ALA A 7 -34.02 14.76 5.29
C ALA A 7 -32.89 14.19 4.42
N ALA A 8 -32.40 15.00 3.49
CA ALA A 8 -31.21 14.68 2.71
C ALA A 8 -30.04 14.54 3.68
N VAL A 9 -29.65 13.30 3.97
CA VAL A 9 -28.39 13.00 4.65
C VAL A 9 -27.30 13.48 3.71
N THR A 10 -26.71 14.64 4.01
CA THR A 10 -25.52 15.12 3.33
C THR A 10 -24.38 14.17 3.68
N ASP A 11 -24.12 13.20 2.80
CA ASP A 11 -23.05 12.22 2.89
C ASP A 11 -21.71 12.94 2.82
N THR A 12 -21.24 13.42 3.98
CA THR A 12 -20.02 14.21 4.08
C THR A 12 -18.87 13.21 4.13
N GLN A 13 -18.18 13.03 3.01
CA GLN A 13 -17.03 12.12 2.94
C GLN A 13 -15.97 12.53 3.96
N THR A 14 -15.44 11.55 4.69
CA THR A 14 -14.32 11.73 5.63
C THR A 14 -13.05 12.16 4.88
N ILE A 15 -12.11 12.83 5.57
CA ILE A 15 -10.79 13.20 5.01
C ILE A 15 -10.07 11.99 4.41
N VAL A 16 -10.21 10.81 5.03
CA VAL A 16 -9.62 9.56 4.53
C VAL A 16 -10.24 9.13 3.20
N GLN A 17 -11.57 9.22 3.07
CA GLN A 17 -12.26 8.93 1.81
C GLN A 17 -11.90 9.96 0.73
N GLN A 18 -11.82 11.24 1.08
CA GLN A 18 -11.43 12.29 0.14
C GLN A 18 -9.98 12.12 -0.33
N SER A 19 -9.08 11.62 0.53
CA SER A 19 -7.65 11.51 0.20
C SER A 19 -7.30 10.21 -0.51
N PHE A 20 -7.81 9.08 -0.02
CA PHE A 20 -7.41 7.73 -0.44
C PHE A 20 -8.57 6.91 -1.03
N GLY A 21 -9.80 7.41 -0.98
CA GLY A 21 -10.98 6.68 -1.43
C GLY A 21 -11.03 6.58 -2.95
N GLY A 22 -11.14 5.35 -3.44
CA GLY A 22 -11.51 5.05 -4.81
C GLY A 22 -12.70 4.10 -4.86
N ARG A 23 -13.26 3.92 -6.05
CA ARG A 23 -14.39 3.02 -6.31
C ARG A 23 -14.11 2.16 -7.53
N THR A 24 -14.40 0.87 -7.41
CA THR A 24 -14.33 -0.11 -8.49
C THR A 24 -15.69 -0.67 -8.84
N ILE A 25 -15.86 -1.11 -10.09
CA ILE A 25 -16.96 -1.99 -10.49
C ILE A 25 -16.37 -3.29 -11.01
N THR A 26 -16.77 -4.40 -10.40
CA THR A 26 -16.49 -5.74 -10.89
C THR A 26 -17.68 -6.23 -11.71
N VAL A 27 -17.43 -6.56 -12.97
CA VAL A 27 -18.41 -7.08 -13.92
C VAL A 27 -18.12 -8.55 -14.15
N SER A 28 -19.07 -9.42 -13.79
CA SER A 28 -19.05 -10.85 -14.13
C SER A 28 -19.98 -11.11 -15.30
N ARG A 29 -19.47 -11.75 -16.36
CA ARG A 29 -20.23 -12.10 -17.56
C ARG A 29 -20.33 -13.62 -17.70
N CYS A 30 -21.54 -14.12 -17.85
CA CYS A 30 -21.79 -15.52 -18.21
C CYS A 30 -21.27 -15.83 -19.61
N GLY A 31 -20.57 -16.94 -19.79
CA GLY A 31 -20.05 -17.39 -21.08
C GLY A 31 -21.12 -17.94 -22.02
N GLU A 32 -22.27 -18.38 -21.49
CA GLU A 32 -23.35 -18.99 -22.28
C GLU A 32 -24.39 -17.96 -22.72
N CYS A 33 -25.01 -17.25 -21.77
CA CYS A 33 -26.11 -16.32 -22.06
C CYS A 33 -25.68 -14.84 -22.12
N ALA A 34 -24.40 -14.54 -21.92
CA ALA A 34 -23.83 -13.19 -21.88
C ALA A 34 -24.42 -12.22 -20.83
N THR A 35 -25.29 -12.71 -19.92
CA THR A 35 -25.84 -11.91 -18.81
C THR A 35 -24.70 -11.37 -17.95
N LYS A 36 -24.82 -10.09 -17.56
CA LYS A 36 -23.84 -9.38 -16.74
C LYS A 36 -24.38 -9.17 -15.33
N SER A 37 -23.53 -9.41 -14.34
CA SER A 37 -23.72 -8.99 -12.96
C SER A 37 -22.65 -7.96 -12.63
N GLU A 38 -23.05 -6.87 -11.97
CA GLU A 38 -22.16 -5.78 -11.60
C GLU A 38 -22.17 -5.59 -10.09
N ARG A 39 -20.98 -5.41 -9.51
CA ARG A 39 -20.80 -5.11 -8.09
C ARG A 39 -19.90 -3.90 -7.95
N ALA A 40 -20.36 -2.89 -7.22
CA ALA A 40 -19.55 -1.73 -6.86
C ALA A 40 -18.92 -1.94 -5.49
N ASP A 41 -17.63 -1.67 -5.37
CA ASP A 41 -16.89 -1.73 -4.10
C ASP A 41 -16.02 -0.47 -3.95
N ASN A 42 -15.82 -0.02 -2.71
CA ASN A 42 -14.91 1.07 -2.37
C ASN A 42 -13.55 0.51 -1.97
N PHE A 43 -12.47 1.18 -2.34
CA PHE A 43 -11.10 0.78 -1.99
C PHE A 43 -10.27 1.96 -1.47
N ARG A 44 -9.17 1.63 -0.79
CA ARG A 44 -8.15 2.61 -0.32
C ARG A 44 -6.74 2.25 -0.78
N GLU A 45 -6.53 0.98 -1.07
CA GLU A 45 -5.31 0.44 -1.64
C GLU A 45 -5.64 -0.60 -2.71
N LEU A 46 -4.70 -0.84 -3.62
CA LEU A 46 -4.72 -1.98 -4.53
C LEU A 46 -3.58 -2.93 -4.18
N GLN A 47 -3.91 -4.21 -4.00
CA GLN A 47 -2.94 -5.24 -3.64
C GLN A 47 -2.48 -5.98 -4.89
N LEU A 48 -1.26 -5.69 -5.34
CA LEU A 48 -0.72 -6.19 -6.59
C LEU A 48 -0.02 -7.54 -6.38
N SER A 49 -0.51 -8.55 -7.09
CA SER A 49 0.07 -9.89 -7.13
C SER A 49 1.07 -10.02 -8.27
N PHE A 50 2.08 -10.86 -8.07
CA PHE A 50 3.03 -11.18 -9.13
C PHE A 50 2.48 -12.27 -10.05
N PRO A 51 2.54 -12.09 -11.38
CA PRO A 51 2.22 -13.17 -12.31
C PRO A 51 3.21 -14.32 -12.14
N ASN A 52 2.77 -15.54 -12.45
CA ASN A 52 3.66 -16.70 -12.44
C ASN A 52 4.74 -16.56 -13.53
N ASN A 53 5.99 -16.85 -13.19
CA ASN A 53 7.13 -16.99 -14.11
C ASN A 53 7.49 -15.74 -14.94
N SER A 54 7.19 -14.54 -14.45
CA SER A 54 7.57 -13.30 -15.13
C SER A 54 8.64 -12.52 -14.35
N ASP A 55 9.87 -12.60 -14.83
CA ASP A 55 10.96 -11.76 -14.32
C ASP A 55 10.78 -10.30 -14.80
N ASN A 56 11.41 -9.37 -14.09
CA ASN A 56 11.50 -7.95 -14.46
C ASN A 56 10.15 -7.21 -14.57
N GLN A 57 9.22 -7.49 -13.65
CA GLN A 57 7.97 -6.73 -13.54
C GLN A 57 8.21 -5.28 -13.14
N SER A 58 7.38 -4.38 -13.65
CA SER A 58 7.31 -2.99 -13.21
C SER A 58 6.02 -2.74 -12.44
N VAL A 59 5.96 -1.66 -11.67
CA VAL A 59 4.72 -1.31 -10.94
C VAL A 59 3.56 -1.10 -11.91
N GLN A 60 3.82 -0.48 -13.06
CA GLN A 60 2.82 -0.33 -14.13
C GLN A 60 2.32 -1.68 -14.65
N THR A 61 3.20 -2.66 -14.93
CA THR A 61 2.77 -3.97 -15.44
C THR A 61 1.98 -4.77 -14.41
N LEU A 62 2.32 -4.65 -13.13
CA LEU A 62 1.56 -5.27 -12.03
C LEU A 62 0.17 -4.65 -11.86
N LEU A 63 0.05 -3.34 -12.07
CA LEU A 63 -1.22 -2.63 -12.04
C LEU A 63 -2.12 -3.02 -13.22
N GLU A 64 -1.53 -3.17 -14.41
CA GLU A 64 -2.23 -3.68 -15.60
C GLU A 64 -2.68 -5.13 -15.41
N TYR A 65 -1.83 -5.97 -14.82
CA TYR A 65 -2.16 -7.36 -14.48
C TYR A 65 -3.34 -7.42 -13.48
N TYR A 66 -3.38 -6.53 -12.48
CA TYR A 66 -4.49 -6.44 -11.53
C TYR A 66 -5.84 -6.11 -12.20
N LEU A 67 -5.83 -5.31 -13.27
CA LEU A 67 -7.04 -4.89 -14.00
C LEU A 67 -7.37 -5.78 -15.20
N GLN A 68 -6.55 -6.81 -15.47
CA GLN A 68 -6.76 -7.70 -16.60
C GLN A 68 -8.04 -8.54 -16.40
N PRO A 69 -8.84 -8.79 -17.46
CA PRO A 69 -9.93 -9.74 -17.41
C PRO A 69 -9.48 -11.14 -16.98
N GLU A 70 -10.21 -11.73 -16.05
CA GLU A 70 -9.95 -13.07 -15.52
C GLU A 70 -10.99 -14.05 -16.07
N LYS A 71 -10.53 -15.20 -16.56
CA LYS A 71 -11.43 -16.29 -16.99
C LYS A 71 -11.89 -17.10 -15.77
N LEU A 72 -13.20 -17.20 -15.60
CA LEU A 72 -13.85 -18.09 -14.63
C LEU A 72 -14.13 -19.43 -15.31
N SER A 73 -13.42 -20.49 -14.95
CA SER A 73 -13.56 -21.82 -15.57
C SER A 73 -13.07 -22.95 -14.64
N GLY A 74 -13.40 -24.20 -14.96
CA GLY A 74 -13.06 -25.36 -14.13
C GLY A 74 -13.68 -25.25 -12.73
N ASP A 75 -12.87 -25.43 -11.69
CA ASP A 75 -13.33 -25.31 -10.29
C ASP A 75 -13.77 -23.89 -9.91
N ASN A 76 -13.42 -22.88 -10.72
CA ASN A 76 -13.77 -21.46 -10.51
C ASN A 76 -14.90 -20.97 -11.43
N GLN A 77 -15.81 -21.85 -11.85
CA GLN A 77 -16.94 -21.47 -12.70
C GLN A 77 -17.91 -20.48 -12.03
N TYR A 78 -18.54 -19.65 -12.85
CA TYR A 78 -19.52 -18.65 -12.43
C TYR A 78 -20.92 -19.28 -12.34
N HIS A 79 -21.63 -19.09 -11.22
CA HIS A 79 -23.04 -19.47 -11.14
C HIS A 79 -23.90 -18.38 -11.77
N CYS A 80 -24.57 -18.70 -12.88
CA CYS A 80 -25.44 -17.75 -13.56
C CYS A 80 -26.90 -17.92 -13.12
N ASP A 81 -27.50 -16.87 -12.56
CA ASP A 81 -28.90 -16.89 -12.10
C ASP A 81 -29.92 -17.06 -13.24
N ILE A 82 -29.57 -16.67 -14.47
CA ILE A 82 -30.43 -16.82 -15.65
C ILE A 82 -30.34 -18.25 -16.22
N CYS A 83 -29.15 -18.86 -16.23
CA CYS A 83 -28.99 -20.25 -16.68
C CYS A 83 -29.35 -21.26 -15.58
N GLY A 84 -29.31 -20.86 -14.31
CA GLY A 84 -29.54 -21.72 -13.15
C GLY A 84 -28.44 -22.76 -12.92
N MET A 85 -27.23 -22.54 -13.46
CA MET A 85 -26.13 -23.51 -13.42
C MET A 85 -24.75 -22.83 -13.41
N LEU A 86 -23.72 -23.61 -13.08
CA LEU A 86 -22.31 -23.22 -13.23
C LEU A 86 -21.91 -23.18 -14.70
N THR A 87 -21.31 -22.08 -15.11
CA THR A 87 -20.86 -21.83 -16.48
C THR A 87 -19.48 -21.20 -16.46
N ASP A 88 -18.71 -21.42 -17.53
CA ASP A 88 -17.56 -20.57 -17.80
C ASP A 88 -17.99 -19.10 -17.91
N GLY A 89 -17.10 -18.18 -17.57
CA GLY A 89 -17.39 -16.76 -17.59
C GLY A 89 -16.14 -15.90 -17.57
N GLU A 90 -16.34 -14.60 -17.50
CA GLU A 90 -15.28 -13.61 -17.44
C GLU A 90 -15.57 -12.63 -16.30
N ARG A 91 -14.56 -12.29 -15.52
CA ARG A 91 -14.61 -11.25 -14.48
C ARG A 91 -13.69 -10.10 -14.87
N ILE A 92 -14.22 -8.89 -14.88
CA ILE A 92 -13.48 -7.67 -15.21
C ILE A 92 -13.62 -6.69 -14.06
N THR A 93 -12.51 -6.19 -13.53
CA THR A 93 -12.51 -5.11 -12.55
C THR A 93 -12.15 -3.80 -13.23
N LYS A 94 -12.97 -2.77 -13.02
CA LYS A 94 -12.76 -1.42 -13.58
C LYS A 94 -12.66 -0.40 -12.47
N ILE A 95 -11.77 0.58 -12.63
CA ILE A 95 -11.73 1.73 -11.73
C ILE A 95 -12.74 2.76 -12.24
N VAL A 96 -13.76 3.08 -11.45
CA VAL A 96 -14.74 4.11 -11.80
C VAL A 96 -14.42 5.45 -11.14
N GLU A 97 -13.83 5.42 -9.94
CA GLU A 97 -13.33 6.60 -9.25
C GLU A 97 -11.91 6.31 -8.76
N ALA A 98 -10.95 7.08 -9.27
CA ALA A 98 -9.54 6.91 -8.93
C ALA A 98 -9.16 7.88 -7.78
N PRO A 99 -8.49 7.40 -6.72
CA PRO A 99 -8.22 8.19 -5.53
C PRO A 99 -7.19 9.30 -5.78
N PRO A 100 -7.26 10.47 -5.09
CA PRO A 100 -6.20 11.48 -5.13
C PRO A 100 -4.82 10.95 -4.75
N ARG A 101 -4.77 10.06 -3.76
CA ARG A 101 -3.57 9.34 -3.33
C ARG A 101 -3.80 7.85 -3.52
N LEU A 102 -3.02 7.25 -4.42
CA LEU A 102 -3.06 5.82 -4.70
C LEU A 102 -2.04 5.10 -3.82
N ILE A 103 -2.54 4.14 -3.03
CA ILE A 103 -1.71 3.22 -2.26
C ILE A 103 -1.66 1.89 -3.00
N LEU A 104 -0.45 1.40 -3.27
CA LEU A 104 -0.22 0.09 -3.89
C LEU A 104 0.57 -0.79 -2.92
N THR A 105 0.05 -1.98 -2.64
CA THR A 105 0.73 -2.96 -1.79
C THR A 105 1.22 -4.12 -2.66
N LEU A 106 2.53 -4.32 -2.72
CA LEU A 106 3.15 -5.40 -3.48
C LEU A 106 3.18 -6.69 -2.66
N LYS A 107 2.47 -7.72 -3.12
CA LYS A 107 2.41 -9.03 -2.44
C LYS A 107 3.68 -9.85 -2.69
N HIS A 108 4.79 -9.44 -2.07
CA HIS A 108 6.10 -10.10 -2.12
C HIS A 108 6.13 -11.44 -1.37
N PHE A 109 5.11 -12.26 -1.51
CA PHE A 109 5.07 -13.59 -0.93
C PHE A 109 4.26 -14.54 -1.79
N ARG A 110 4.65 -15.81 -1.75
CA ARG A 110 3.89 -16.91 -2.34
C ARG A 110 3.74 -18.01 -1.31
N TYR A 111 2.65 -18.76 -1.42
CA TYR A 111 2.53 -20.03 -0.74
C TYR A 111 3.30 -21.09 -1.53
N ASP A 112 4.10 -21.88 -0.85
CA ASP A 112 4.73 -23.07 -1.42
C ASP A 112 3.96 -24.32 -0.97
N PRO A 113 3.18 -24.97 -1.86
CA PRO A 113 2.42 -26.16 -1.52
C PRO A 113 3.30 -27.34 -1.09
N ALA A 114 4.57 -27.41 -1.52
CA ALA A 114 5.46 -28.52 -1.16
C ALA A 114 5.92 -28.41 0.29
N SER A 115 6.33 -27.21 0.73
CA SER A 115 6.77 -26.97 2.11
C SER A 115 5.63 -26.59 3.06
N GLN A 116 4.43 -26.27 2.55
CA GLN A 116 3.30 -25.72 3.31
C GLN A 116 3.66 -24.44 4.09
N GLN A 117 4.56 -23.63 3.52
CA GLN A 117 5.05 -22.39 4.13
C GLN A 117 4.89 -21.20 3.19
N ARG A 118 4.87 -19.99 3.77
CA ARG A 118 4.88 -18.74 3.01
C ARG A 118 6.33 -18.31 2.78
N THR A 119 6.68 -18.08 1.52
CA THR A 119 8.04 -17.70 1.12
C THR A 119 8.05 -16.28 0.57
N LYS A 120 9.00 -15.45 1.02
CA LYS A 120 9.17 -14.09 0.51
C LYS A 120 9.69 -14.11 -0.92
N LEU A 121 9.06 -13.34 -1.79
CA LEU A 121 9.51 -13.12 -3.16
C LEU A 121 10.56 -12.00 -3.16
N LEU A 122 11.83 -12.36 -3.31
CA LEU A 122 12.95 -11.42 -3.41
C LEU A 122 13.21 -10.92 -4.84
N GLN A 123 12.27 -11.17 -5.76
CA GLN A 123 12.39 -10.71 -7.14
C GLN A 123 12.42 -9.19 -7.21
N ARG A 124 13.22 -8.67 -8.15
CA ARG A 124 13.34 -7.23 -8.38
C ARG A 124 12.10 -6.71 -9.10
N VAL A 125 11.56 -5.59 -8.62
CA VAL A 125 10.47 -4.86 -9.26
C VAL A 125 10.99 -3.50 -9.69
N LYS A 126 10.76 -3.13 -10.94
CA LYS A 126 11.06 -1.80 -11.44
C LYS A 126 10.02 -0.81 -10.88
N LEU A 127 10.47 0.09 -10.03
CA LEU A 127 9.65 1.17 -9.49
C LEU A 127 9.51 2.28 -10.54
N ASP A 128 8.32 2.40 -11.12
CA ASP A 128 8.05 3.44 -12.11
C ASP A 128 7.81 4.78 -11.39
N LYS A 129 8.59 5.82 -11.74
CA LYS A 129 8.39 7.17 -11.19
C LYS A 129 6.96 7.67 -11.43
N HIS A 130 6.40 7.32 -12.59
CA HIS A 130 5.03 7.63 -12.92
C HIS A 130 4.28 6.36 -13.32
N VAL A 131 3.03 6.26 -12.85
CA VAL A 131 2.10 5.19 -13.27
C VAL A 131 0.83 5.81 -13.81
N ARG A 132 0.14 5.07 -14.68
CA ARG A 132 -1.15 5.45 -15.23
C ARG A 132 -2.23 4.53 -14.67
N LEU A 133 -3.27 5.14 -14.10
CA LEU A 133 -4.49 4.47 -13.71
C LEU A 133 -5.66 5.14 -14.41
N GLU A 134 -6.31 4.42 -15.32
CA GLU A 134 -7.31 4.97 -16.25
C GLU A 134 -6.74 6.15 -17.06
N LYS A 135 -7.35 7.33 -16.93
CA LYS A 135 -6.94 8.58 -17.58
C LYS A 135 -5.98 9.43 -16.74
N TYR A 136 -5.69 9.03 -15.50
CA TYR A 136 -4.90 9.84 -14.57
C TYR A 136 -3.46 9.36 -14.52
N GLN A 137 -2.55 10.33 -14.43
CA GLN A 137 -1.13 10.10 -14.21
C GLN A 137 -0.81 10.36 -12.74
N TYR A 138 -0.05 9.45 -12.15
CA TYR A 138 0.39 9.55 -10.77
C TYR A 138 1.91 9.60 -10.69
N GLU A 139 2.45 10.32 -9.72
CA GLU A 139 3.88 10.36 -9.39
C GLU A 139 4.16 9.67 -8.05
N LEU A 140 5.19 8.84 -8.01
CA LEU A 140 5.69 8.20 -6.79
C LEU A 140 6.24 9.27 -5.85
N TYR A 141 5.75 9.30 -4.61
CA TYR A 141 6.26 10.21 -3.57
C TYR A 141 6.70 9.51 -2.29
N ALA A 142 6.30 8.27 -2.05
CA ALA A 142 6.86 7.48 -0.94
C ALA A 142 6.84 5.98 -1.22
N ALA A 143 7.75 5.26 -0.58
CA ALA A 143 7.86 3.81 -0.64
C ALA A 143 8.34 3.26 0.71
N VAL A 144 7.56 2.36 1.30
CA VAL A 144 7.95 1.55 2.45
C VAL A 144 8.68 0.33 1.94
N VAL A 145 9.86 0.06 2.49
CA VAL A 145 10.73 -1.05 2.13
C VAL A 145 10.80 -2.03 3.28
N HIS A 146 10.67 -3.32 2.97
CA HIS A 146 10.88 -4.41 3.90
C HIS A 146 12.24 -5.08 3.64
N CYS A 147 13.15 -4.99 4.61
CA CYS A 147 14.46 -5.64 4.60
C CYS A 147 14.42 -6.93 5.43
N GLY A 148 14.48 -8.08 4.76
CA GLY A 148 14.46 -9.38 5.43
C GLY A 148 14.25 -10.53 4.45
N SER A 149 14.78 -11.70 4.75
CA SER A 149 14.63 -12.89 3.88
C SER A 149 13.36 -13.67 4.16
N SER A 150 12.81 -13.54 5.38
CA SER A 150 11.54 -14.12 5.78
C SER A 150 10.39 -13.14 5.58
N VAL A 151 9.18 -13.67 5.56
CA VAL A 151 7.94 -12.91 5.58
C VAL A 151 7.44 -12.59 6.99
N ASP A 152 7.97 -13.28 8.01
CA ASP A 152 7.55 -13.18 9.41
C ASP A 152 8.48 -12.33 10.27
N SER A 153 9.62 -11.92 9.70
CA SER A 153 10.62 -11.11 10.38
C SER A 153 11.40 -10.26 9.39
N GLY A 154 11.75 -9.05 9.81
CA GLY A 154 12.61 -8.15 9.06
C GLY A 154 12.55 -6.75 9.66
N HIS A 155 13.05 -5.78 8.89
CA HIS A 155 13.11 -4.38 9.25
C HIS A 155 12.39 -3.51 8.23
N TYR A 156 11.63 -2.52 8.69
CA TYR A 156 10.91 -1.60 7.82
C TYR A 156 11.55 -0.22 7.86
N TYR A 157 11.74 0.37 6.69
CA TYR A 157 12.18 1.76 6.56
C TYR A 157 11.52 2.40 5.34
N THR A 158 11.52 3.72 5.27
CA THR A 158 10.72 4.46 4.26
C THR A 158 11.57 5.42 3.47
N PHE A 159 11.37 5.46 2.16
CA PHE A 159 11.77 6.58 1.32
C PHE A 159 10.56 7.50 1.12
N ALA A 160 10.70 8.80 1.35
CA ALA A 160 9.66 9.76 1.01
C ALA A 160 10.25 11.05 0.45
N LYS A 161 9.50 11.66 -0.47
CA LYS A 161 9.78 12.94 -1.10
C LYS A 161 9.09 14.04 -0.30
N ASP A 162 9.86 15.00 0.22
CA ASP A 162 9.33 16.26 0.75
C ASP A 162 9.59 17.35 -0.28
N LYS A 163 8.51 17.89 -0.85
CA LYS A 163 8.52 18.84 -1.98
C LYS A 163 9.31 18.32 -3.18
N THR A 164 10.63 18.56 -3.19
CA THR A 164 11.54 18.17 -4.28
C THR A 164 12.59 17.14 -3.83
N ASP A 165 12.91 17.10 -2.54
CA ASP A 165 14.03 16.34 -2.00
C ASP A 165 13.55 14.98 -1.46
N TRP A 166 14.35 13.94 -1.70
CA TRP A 166 14.09 12.62 -1.16
C TRP A 166 14.84 12.40 0.15
N TYR A 167 14.17 11.70 1.07
CA TYR A 167 14.71 11.32 2.37
C TYR A 167 14.47 9.84 2.63
N LYS A 168 15.44 9.19 3.26
CA LYS A 168 15.36 7.85 3.82
C LYS A 168 15.14 7.98 5.33
N PHE A 169 13.99 7.51 5.80
CA PHE A 169 13.58 7.44 7.19
C PHE A 169 13.81 6.01 7.68
N ASN A 170 14.80 5.85 8.56
CA ASN A 170 15.17 4.57 9.15
C ASN A 170 15.21 4.73 10.67
N ASP A 171 14.09 4.44 11.34
CA ASP A 171 13.86 4.65 12.76
C ASP A 171 14.27 6.07 13.22
N CYS A 172 15.28 6.17 14.08
CA CYS A 172 15.80 7.44 14.60
C CYS A 172 16.72 8.20 13.62
N SER A 173 16.99 7.65 12.44
CA SER A 173 17.89 8.23 11.45
C SER A 173 17.12 8.72 10.22
N VAL A 174 17.33 9.99 9.86
CA VAL A 174 16.80 10.59 8.63
C VAL A 174 17.97 11.08 7.80
N MET A 175 18.06 10.58 6.57
CA MET A 175 19.15 10.92 5.65
C MET A 175 18.58 11.40 4.33
N LYS A 176 19.16 12.47 3.77
CA LYS A 176 18.85 12.89 2.40
C LYS A 176 19.34 11.81 1.41
N THR A 177 18.54 11.51 0.40
CA THR A 177 18.79 10.45 -0.58
C THR A 177 18.24 10.87 -1.95
N THR A 178 18.22 9.96 -2.92
CA THR A 178 17.71 10.19 -4.26
C THR A 178 16.68 9.12 -4.65
N SER A 179 15.82 9.42 -5.62
CA SER A 179 14.93 8.41 -6.20
C SER A 179 15.69 7.24 -6.82
N ASP A 180 16.94 7.46 -7.24
CA ASP A 180 17.78 6.42 -7.84
C ASP A 180 18.21 5.37 -6.81
N ASP A 181 18.41 5.76 -5.56
CA ASP A 181 18.76 4.83 -4.48
C ASP A 181 17.61 3.85 -4.22
N LEU A 182 16.37 4.35 -4.27
CA LEU A 182 15.16 3.53 -4.20
C LEU A 182 15.04 2.55 -5.39
N CYS A 183 15.48 2.94 -6.59
CA CYS A 183 15.50 2.06 -7.76
C CYS A 183 16.64 1.01 -7.74
N LYS A 184 17.64 1.21 -6.86
CA LYS A 184 18.84 0.37 -6.74
C LYS A 184 18.78 -0.63 -5.57
N LEU A 185 17.63 -0.74 -4.89
CA LEU A 185 17.39 -1.75 -3.86
C LEU A 185 17.80 -3.15 -4.32
N ARG A 186 18.42 -3.90 -3.40
CA ARG A 186 18.88 -5.28 -3.64
C ARG A 186 18.29 -6.20 -2.58
N PRO A 187 18.08 -7.50 -2.90
CA PRO A 187 17.73 -8.48 -1.89
C PRO A 187 18.68 -8.42 -0.68
N PRO A 188 18.18 -8.48 0.56
CA PRO A 188 16.80 -8.84 0.95
C PRO A 188 15.81 -7.66 1.05
N GLU A 189 16.16 -6.48 0.53
CA GLU A 189 15.31 -5.28 0.53
C GLU A 189 14.31 -5.33 -0.63
N THR A 190 13.02 -5.25 -0.30
CA THR A 190 11.95 -5.26 -1.28
C THR A 190 10.98 -4.12 -1.00
N PRO A 191 10.61 -3.31 -2.00
CA PRO A 191 9.52 -2.34 -1.84
C PRO A 191 8.24 -3.07 -1.49
N TYR A 192 7.50 -2.58 -0.49
CA TYR A 192 6.30 -3.26 0.01
C TYR A 192 5.04 -2.43 -0.20
N ILE A 193 5.03 -1.18 0.28
CA ILE A 193 3.89 -0.25 0.11
C ILE A 193 4.39 0.97 -0.66
N LEU A 194 3.71 1.32 -1.73
CA LEU A 194 4.05 2.44 -2.60
C LEU A 194 2.93 3.48 -2.54
N PHE A 195 3.33 4.74 -2.50
CA PHE A 195 2.43 5.88 -2.43
C PHE A 195 2.61 6.78 -3.66
N TYR A 196 1.51 6.96 -4.37
CA TYR A 196 1.43 7.68 -5.63
C TYR A 196 0.43 8.83 -5.52
N GLY A 197 0.80 10.02 -5.97
CA GLY A 197 -0.05 11.21 -5.97
C GLY A 197 -0.53 11.56 -7.37
N ARG A 198 -1.83 11.83 -7.53
CA ARG A 198 -2.39 12.32 -8.81
C ARG A 198 -1.76 13.66 -9.21
N GLN A 199 -1.32 13.77 -10.46
CA GLN A 199 -0.66 14.99 -10.94
C GLN A 199 -1.63 16.10 -11.35
N ASP A 200 -2.90 15.77 -11.59
CA ASP A 200 -3.94 16.76 -11.92
C ASP A 200 -4.51 17.47 -10.68
N ILE A 201 -4.10 17.03 -9.49
CA ILE A 201 -4.50 17.60 -8.21
C ILE A 201 -3.28 18.30 -7.62
N SER A 202 -3.37 19.62 -7.43
CA SER A 202 -2.38 20.34 -6.64
C SER A 202 -2.35 19.75 -5.23
N GLU A 203 -1.15 19.55 -4.67
CA GLU A 203 -0.97 19.16 -3.25
C GLU A 203 -1.99 19.94 -2.41
N PRO A 204 -2.89 19.26 -1.66
CA PRO A 204 -3.85 19.96 -0.82
C PRO A 204 -3.04 20.89 0.08
N GLU A 205 -3.41 22.17 0.10
CA GLU A 205 -2.83 23.11 1.06
C GLU A 205 -2.88 22.46 2.44
N ASN A 206 -1.82 22.64 3.24
CA ASN A 206 -1.77 22.11 4.60
C ASN A 206 -3.12 22.37 5.28
N LEU A 207 -3.78 21.32 5.77
CA LEU A 207 -5.08 21.43 6.43
C LEU A 207 -5.01 22.60 7.42
N PRO A 208 -5.84 23.64 7.25
CA PRO A 208 -5.86 24.73 8.21
C PRO A 208 -6.12 24.14 9.58
N CYS A 209 -5.31 24.49 10.59
CA CYS A 209 -5.48 23.93 11.94
C CYS A 209 -6.91 24.15 12.49
N THR A 210 -7.62 25.15 11.96
CA THR A 210 -9.02 25.47 12.24
C THR A 210 -10.02 24.38 11.87
N VAL A 211 -9.65 23.40 11.03
CA VAL A 211 -10.49 22.23 10.69
C VAL A 211 -10.49 21.19 11.81
N PHE A 212 -9.48 21.20 12.69
CA PHE A 212 -9.38 20.23 13.77
C PHE A 212 -10.22 20.65 14.98
N SER A 213 -10.72 19.67 15.73
CA SER A 213 -11.34 19.93 17.04
C SER A 213 -10.37 20.66 17.98
N ASN A 214 -10.90 21.44 18.93
CA ASN A 214 -10.08 22.18 19.90
C ASN A 214 -9.05 21.29 20.62
N ARG A 215 -9.42 20.03 20.92
CA ARG A 215 -8.51 19.05 21.54
C ARG A 215 -7.31 18.74 20.65
N LEU A 216 -7.54 18.54 19.36
CA LEU A 216 -6.48 18.24 18.39
C LEU A 216 -5.62 19.48 18.12
N GLN A 217 -6.20 20.67 18.06
CA GLN A 217 -5.45 21.92 17.93
C GLN A 217 -4.48 22.13 19.10
N LEU A 218 -4.94 21.89 20.34
CA LEU A 218 -4.09 21.97 21.53
C LEU A 218 -2.95 20.95 21.50
N ALA A 219 -3.24 19.71 21.09
CA ALA A 219 -2.22 18.67 20.96
C ALA A 219 -1.15 19.07 19.92
N LEU A 220 -1.57 19.53 18.73
CA LEU A 220 -0.67 20.00 17.68
C LEU A 220 0.19 21.18 18.15
N THR A 221 -0.40 22.15 18.85
CA THR A 221 0.33 23.32 19.35
C THR A 221 1.38 22.92 20.39
N LYS A 222 1.04 21.99 21.28
CA LYS A 222 1.97 21.45 22.28
C LYS A 222 3.14 20.74 21.60
N ASP A 223 2.85 19.84 20.67
CA ASP A 223 3.85 19.05 19.94
C ASP A 223 4.79 19.94 19.12
N GLN A 224 4.25 20.95 18.43
CA GLN A 224 5.06 21.95 17.71
C GLN A 224 5.97 22.75 18.65
N SER A 225 5.48 23.14 19.83
CA SER A 225 6.28 23.86 20.82
C SER A 225 7.41 23.01 21.40
N GLU A 226 7.16 21.71 21.61
CA GLU A 226 8.15 20.73 22.07
C GLU A 226 9.22 20.53 20.99
N TYR A 227 8.82 20.28 19.73
CA TYR A 227 9.75 20.19 18.59
C TYR A 227 10.64 21.43 18.46
N ASP A 228 10.06 22.63 18.51
CA ASP A 228 10.83 23.87 18.39
C ASP A 228 11.79 24.07 19.57
N SER A 229 11.42 23.59 20.77
CA SER A 229 12.30 23.60 21.94
C SER A 229 13.48 22.64 21.78
N GLU A 230 13.24 21.41 21.29
CA GLU A 230 14.27 20.40 21.04
C GLU A 230 15.24 20.86 19.93
N LYS A 231 14.70 21.40 18.84
CA LYS A 231 15.48 21.93 17.72
C LYS A 231 16.40 23.08 18.15
N ARG A 232 15.93 23.95 19.06
CA ARG A 232 16.75 25.02 19.65
C ARG A 232 17.86 24.50 20.57
N GLN A 233 17.66 23.33 21.19
CA GLN A 233 18.63 22.71 22.10
C GLN A 233 19.67 21.84 21.37
N GLN A 234 19.48 21.50 20.09
CA GLN A 234 20.46 20.76 19.31
C GLN A 234 21.49 21.71 18.66
N PRO A 235 22.77 21.72 19.08
CA PRO A 235 23.82 22.33 18.27
C PRO A 235 23.96 21.53 16.96
N LEU A 236 24.17 22.23 15.84
CA LEU A 236 24.43 21.65 14.51
C LEU A 236 25.56 20.61 14.58
N LYS A 237 25.20 19.34 14.80
CA LYS A 237 26.16 18.22 14.68
C LYS A 237 26.35 17.93 13.20
N ILE A 238 27.31 18.61 12.58
CA ILE A 238 27.97 18.12 11.38
C ILE A 238 28.61 16.79 11.77
N HIS A 239 27.93 15.67 11.48
CA HIS A 239 28.50 14.35 11.71
C HIS A 239 29.61 14.13 10.67
N ASN A 240 30.85 14.35 11.10
CA ASN A 240 32.02 13.84 10.40
C ASN A 240 31.91 12.32 10.31
N ILE A 241 32.17 11.81 9.11
CA ILE A 241 32.19 10.39 8.74
C ILE A 241 32.97 9.60 9.79
N ARG A 242 32.26 8.80 10.59
CA ARG A 242 32.80 7.61 11.23
C ARG A 242 31.85 6.47 10.93
N GLN A 243 32.39 5.45 10.26
CA GLN A 243 31.70 4.21 9.88
C GLN A 243 30.87 3.70 11.07
N ASN A 244 29.55 3.80 10.95
CA ASN A 244 28.64 3.33 11.98
C ASN A 244 28.33 1.87 11.65
N ARG A 245 28.84 0.94 12.47
CA ARG A 245 28.70 -0.52 12.30
C ARG A 245 27.29 -1.05 12.60
N ASN A 246 26.26 -0.22 12.43
CA ASN A 246 24.86 -0.60 12.66
C ASN A 246 24.14 -1.01 11.36
N ASP A 247 24.84 -0.98 10.22
CA ASP A 247 24.35 -1.46 8.93
C ASP A 247 24.57 -2.99 8.73
N GLU A 248 25.06 -3.72 9.72
CA GLU A 248 25.16 -5.18 9.66
C GLU A 248 23.85 -5.84 10.13
N PRO A 249 23.33 -6.86 9.40
CA PRO A 249 22.21 -7.65 9.88
C PRO A 249 22.58 -8.33 11.21
N PRO A 250 21.65 -8.47 12.17
CA PRO A 250 21.95 -9.10 13.45
C PRO A 250 22.40 -10.55 13.23
N PRO A 251 23.33 -11.07 14.06
CA PRO A 251 23.78 -12.44 13.94
C PRO A 251 22.62 -13.43 14.13
N PRO A 252 22.60 -14.55 13.41
CA PRO A 252 21.56 -15.56 13.58
C PRO A 252 21.76 -16.23 14.94
N GLY A 253 20.93 -15.90 15.93
CA GLY A 253 21.03 -16.55 17.23
C GLY A 253 20.46 -15.84 18.46
N CYS A 254 19.91 -14.63 18.38
CA CYS A 254 19.20 -14.04 19.52
C CYS A 254 17.73 -14.50 19.61
N GLY A 255 17.53 -15.83 19.65
CA GLY A 255 16.34 -16.42 20.24
C GLY A 255 16.64 -16.64 21.72
N GLY A 256 15.95 -15.92 22.59
CA GLY A 256 16.06 -16.09 24.04
C GLY A 256 15.88 -17.56 24.44
N GLY A 257 16.79 -18.05 25.28
CA GLY A 257 16.74 -19.39 25.87
C GLY A 257 15.41 -19.62 26.58
N GLY A 258 14.81 -20.79 26.33
CA GLY A 258 13.47 -21.13 26.76
C GLY A 258 13.36 -21.59 28.21
N PHE A 259 12.13 -21.89 28.63
CA PHE A 259 11.79 -22.99 29.50
C PHE A 259 10.30 -23.33 29.38
N SER A 260 10.07 -24.63 29.25
CA SER A 260 8.96 -25.43 29.77
C SER A 260 7.54 -25.30 29.22
N SER A 261 7.05 -26.48 28.88
CA SER A 261 5.67 -26.90 28.64
C SER A 261 4.62 -26.29 29.58
N THR A 262 3.53 -25.80 29.01
CA THR A 262 2.16 -26.25 29.31
C THR A 262 1.21 -25.79 28.22
N ALA A 263 0.23 -26.63 27.92
CA ALA A 263 -0.83 -26.41 26.95
C ALA A 263 -1.60 -25.10 27.17
N GLY A 264 -2.01 -24.46 26.07
CA GLY A 264 -2.93 -23.33 26.10
C GLY A 264 -3.15 -22.77 24.70
N ASN A 265 -4.30 -23.07 24.12
CA ASN A 265 -4.82 -22.38 22.93
C ASN A 265 -4.76 -20.86 23.10
N MET A 266 -4.33 -20.14 22.07
CA MET A 266 -4.85 -18.79 21.85
C MET A 266 -4.77 -18.37 20.39
N PHE A 267 -5.88 -17.78 19.96
CA PHE A 267 -6.23 -17.38 18.62
C PHE A 267 -5.38 -16.23 18.07
N VAL A 268 -5.21 -16.29 16.75
CA VAL A 268 -5.35 -15.24 15.72
C VAL A 268 -5.60 -13.80 16.21
N CYS A 269 -4.80 -12.87 15.69
CA CYS A 269 -5.26 -11.63 15.05
C CYS A 269 -4.46 -11.45 13.75
#